data_AF-A0A257UYI3-F1
#
_entry.id   AF-A0A257UYI3-F1
#
_cell.length_a   1.000
_cell.length_b   1.000
_cell.length_c   1.000
_cell.angle_alpha   90.00
_cell.angle_beta   90.00
_cell.angle_gamma   90.00
#
_symmetry.space_group_name_H-M   'P 1'
#
loop_
_entity.id
_entity.type
_entity.pdbx_description
1 polymer ?
#
loop_
_entity_poly.entity_id
_entity_poly.type
_entity_poly.pdbx_seq_one_letter_code
_entity_poly.pdbx_strand_id
1 'polypeptide(L)' 'MDHSAKSQDRSRWPVHRFTLAAPPPEDLSGETTAEQRLEMMWPLALDAWTLAGLPLPDYPRGAAPVRLVVATAGPRAGEP' A
#
# COMPACT_ATOMS: atom_id res chain seq x y z
N MET A 1 -31.95 19.47 12.87
CA MET A 1 -31.22 18.95 11.69
C MET A 1 -30.99 17.47 11.93
N ASP A 2 -31.86 16.65 11.33
CA ASP A 2 -31.87 15.20 11.49
C ASP A 2 -30.67 14.56 10.79
N HIS A 3 -29.77 13.97 11.57
CA HIS A 3 -28.66 13.16 11.06
C HIS A 3 -29.18 11.75 10.78
N SER A 4 -30.09 11.59 9.82
CA SER A 4 -30.46 10.25 9.35
C SER A 4 -29.32 9.72 8.49
N ALA A 5 -28.29 9.20 9.15
CA ALA A 5 -27.20 8.47 8.53
C ALA A 5 -27.82 7.28 7.79
N LYS A 6 -27.89 7.38 6.46
CA LYS A 6 -28.26 6.26 5.60
C LYS A 6 -27.24 5.16 5.86
N SER A 7 -27.63 4.12 6.59
CA SER A 7 -26.86 2.88 6.68
C SER A 7 -26.69 2.34 5.27
N GLN A 8 -25.55 2.64 4.66
CA GLN A 8 -25.19 2.02 3.40
C GLN A 8 -25.03 0.54 3.68
N ASP A 9 -25.71 -0.29 2.89
CA ASP A 9 -25.46 -1.72 2.90
C ASP A 9 -23.98 -1.95 2.54
N ARG A 10 -23.20 -2.33 3.57
CA ARG A 10 -21.77 -2.61 3.50
C ARG A 10 -21.50 -4.08 3.18
N SER A 11 -22.53 -4.93 3.11
CA SER A 11 -22.35 -6.36 2.79
C SER A 11 -21.82 -6.59 1.37
N ARG A 12 -22.07 -5.65 0.47
CA ARG A 12 -21.60 -5.64 -0.93
C ARG A 12 -20.21 -5.02 -1.14
N TRP A 13 -19.54 -4.56 -0.10
CA TRP A 13 -18.22 -3.96 -0.26
C TRP A 13 -17.18 -5.04 -0.57
N PRO A 14 -16.25 -4.80 -1.50
CA PRO A 14 -15.17 -5.75 -1.81
C PRO A 14 -14.07 -5.66 -0.74
N VAL A 15 -14.43 -5.89 0.52
CA VAL A 15 -13.53 -5.78 1.67
C VAL A 15 -13.51 -7.08 2.44
N HIS A 16 -12.31 -7.58 2.73
CA HIS A 16 -12.12 -8.78 3.56
C HIS A 16 -12.01 -8.39 5.03
N ARG A 17 -12.62 -9.19 5.92
CA ARG A 17 -12.61 -8.95 7.38
C ARG A 17 -11.59 -9.87 8.04
N PHE A 18 -10.69 -9.26 8.79
CA PHE A 18 -9.69 -9.96 9.60
C PHE A 18 -9.89 -9.61 11.08
N THR A 19 -9.58 -10.54 11.98
CA THR A 19 -9.56 -10.25 13.42
C THR A 19 -8.17 -9.74 13.80
N LEU A 20 -8.05 -8.96 14.86
CA LEU A 20 -6.73 -8.49 15.33
C LEU A 20 -5.80 -9.65 15.73
N ALA A 21 -6.36 -10.80 16.13
CA ALA A 21 -5.62 -12.00 16.46
C ALA A 21 -5.18 -12.81 15.22
N ALA A 22 -5.77 -12.53 14.05
CA ALA A 22 -5.47 -13.20 12.79
C ALA A 22 -5.40 -12.14 11.68
N PRO A 23 -4.28 -11.37 11.63
CA PRO A 23 -4.08 -10.37 10.59
C PRO A 23 -4.07 -11.02 9.19
N PRO A 24 -4.35 -10.23 8.14
CA PRO A 24 -4.20 -10.72 6.77
C PRO A 24 -2.78 -11.21 6.51
N PRO A 25 -2.61 -12.13 5.52
CA PRO A 25 -1.28 -12.44 5.03
C PRO A 25 -0.60 -11.16 4.53
N GLU A 26 0.65 -10.96 4.93
CA GLU A 26 1.47 -9.83 4.43
C GLU A 26 1.81 -9.99 2.95
N ASP A 27 1.79 -11.24 2.45
CA ASP A 27 2.00 -11.54 1.05
C ASP A 27 0.72 -11.36 0.24
N LEU A 28 0.64 -10.23 -0.44
CA LEU A 28 -0.45 -9.88 -1.35
C LEU A 28 -0.16 -10.28 -2.81
N SER A 29 0.92 -11.05 -3.07
CA SER A 29 1.31 -11.45 -4.44
C SER A 29 0.26 -12.30 -5.16
N GLY A 30 -0.61 -13.00 -4.42
CA GLY A 30 -1.73 -13.76 -4.97
C GLY A 30 -2.96 -12.90 -5.33
N GLU A 31 -3.02 -11.65 -4.89
CA GLU A 31 -4.17 -10.76 -5.10
C GLU A 31 -3.88 -9.62 -6.07
N THR A 32 -2.67 -9.05 -6.02
CA THR A 32 -2.26 -7.90 -6.83
C THR A 32 -0.82 -8.03 -7.30
N THR A 33 -0.53 -7.55 -8.51
CA THR A 33 0.84 -7.42 -8.99
C THR A 33 1.54 -6.22 -8.33
N ALA A 34 2.87 -6.18 -8.41
CA ALA A 34 3.63 -5.03 -7.92
C ALA A 34 3.25 -3.74 -8.65
N GLU A 35 3.06 -3.82 -9.96
CA GLU A 35 2.66 -2.71 -10.83
C GLU A 35 1.29 -2.16 -10.43
N GLN A 36 0.29 -3.04 -10.23
CA GLN A 36 -1.05 -2.63 -9.80
C GLN A 36 -1.01 -1.89 -8.46
N ARG A 37 -0.19 -2.36 -7.50
CA ARG A 37 -0.01 -1.67 -6.21
C ARG A 37 0.64 -0.30 -6.37
N LEU A 38 1.65 -0.19 -7.24
CA LEU A 38 2.29 1.09 -7.53
C LEU A 38 1.33 2.07 -8.21
N GLU A 39 0.53 1.60 -9.18
CA GLU A 39 -0.50 2.40 -9.85
C GLU A 39 -1.55 2.93 -8.87
N MET A 40 -2.03 2.08 -7.95
CA MET A 40 -2.99 2.49 -6.91
C MET A 40 -2.40 3.54 -5.97
N MET A 41 -1.12 3.41 -5.61
CA MET A 41 -0.46 4.33 -4.67
C MET A 41 0.00 5.64 -5.31
N TRP A 42 0.26 5.65 -6.62
CA TRP A 42 0.88 6.78 -7.29
C TRP A 42 0.12 8.11 -7.15
N PRO A 43 -1.22 8.18 -7.37
CA PRO A 43 -1.97 9.41 -7.18
C PRO A 43 -1.89 9.94 -5.74
N LEU A 44 -1.96 9.04 -4.75
CA LEU A 44 -1.89 9.39 -3.33
C LEU A 44 -0.52 9.97 -2.95
N ALA A 45 0.55 9.48 -3.58
CA ALA A 45 1.87 10.05 -3.41
C ALA A 45 1.93 11.48 -3.97
N LEU A 46 1.41 11.72 -5.18
CA LEU A 46 1.36 13.06 -5.80
C LEU A 46 0.58 14.06 -4.93
N ASP A 47 -0.58 13.64 -4.41
CA ASP A 47 -1.39 14.45 -3.52
C ASP A 47 -0.65 14.80 -2.23
N ALA A 48 0.06 13.83 -1.63
CA ALA A 48 0.84 14.05 -0.42
C ALA A 48 1.96 15.09 -0.62
N TRP A 49 2.70 15.03 -1.74
CA TRP A 49 3.72 16.04 -2.07
C TRP A 49 3.11 17.42 -2.26
N THR A 50 2.00 17.49 -2.99
CA THR A 50 1.25 18.73 -3.23
C THR A 50 0.77 19.35 -1.91
N LEU A 51 0.18 18.54 -1.03
CA LEU A 51 -0.31 18.98 0.29
C LEU A 51 0.81 19.42 1.23
N ALA A 52 1.99 18.79 1.12
CA ALA A 52 3.17 19.19 1.87
C ALA A 52 3.79 20.51 1.37
N GLY A 53 3.34 21.04 0.22
CA GLY A 53 3.94 22.21 -0.43
C GLY A 53 5.37 21.96 -0.92
N LEU A 54 5.74 20.69 -1.10
CA LEU A 54 7.06 20.28 -1.55
C LEU A 54 7.02 19.92 -3.04
N PRO A 55 8.02 20.30 -3.83
CA PRO A 55 8.10 19.88 -5.23
C PRO A 55 8.34 18.38 -5.32
N LEU A 56 7.78 17.76 -6.36
CA LEU A 56 8.12 16.37 -6.70
C LEU A 56 9.62 16.27 -6.98
N PRO A 57 10.33 15.29 -6.40
CA PRO A 57 11.74 15.12 -6.65
C PRO A 57 12.04 14.83 -8.13
N ASP A 58 13.01 15.54 -8.68
CA ASP A 58 13.46 15.42 -10.08
C ASP A 58 14.84 14.75 -10.21
N TYR A 59 15.45 14.37 -9.09
CA TYR A 59 16.74 13.67 -9.10
C TYR A 59 16.62 12.29 -9.79
N PRO A 60 17.68 11.82 -10.48
CA PRO A 60 17.70 10.46 -11.00
C PRO A 60 17.65 9.46 -9.85
N ARG A 61 17.09 8.27 -10.08
CA ARG A 61 16.91 7.23 -9.05
C ARG A 61 18.19 6.90 -8.28
N GLY A 62 19.36 6.92 -8.94
CA GLY A 62 20.66 6.66 -8.32
C GLY A 62 21.16 7.76 -7.39
N ALA A 63 20.61 8.98 -7.48
CA ALA A 63 20.91 10.09 -6.59
C ALA A 63 19.87 10.27 -5.47
N ALA A 64 18.87 9.38 -5.41
CA ALA A 64 17.89 9.42 -4.33
C ALA A 64 18.60 9.31 -2.97
N PRO A 65 18.20 10.10 -1.96
CA PRO A 65 18.83 10.12 -0.63
C PRO A 65 18.40 8.90 0.21
N VAL A 66 18.52 7.72 -0.37
CA VAL A 66 18.17 6.43 0.22
C VAL A 66 19.38 5.52 0.19
N ARG A 67 19.56 4.75 1.26
CA ARG A 67 20.55 3.67 1.26
C ARG A 67 19.90 2.43 0.63
N LEU A 68 20.45 1.94 -0.47
CA LEU A 68 20.00 0.68 -1.04
C LEU A 68 20.46 -0.47 -0.15
N VAL A 69 19.51 -1.19 0.44
CA VAL A 69 19.75 -2.43 1.17
C VAL A 69 19.34 -3.56 0.22
N VAL A 70 20.32 -4.26 -0.34
CA VAL A 70 20.03 -5.50 -1.06
C VAL A 70 19.63 -6.50 0.00
N ALA A 71 18.37 -6.97 -0.04
CA ALA A 71 17.98 -8.13 0.72
C ALA A 71 18.80 -9.31 0.20
N THR A 72 19.82 -9.71 0.95
CA THR A 72 20.43 -11.02 0.74
C THR A 72 19.32 -12.03 0.95
N ALA A 73 19.07 -12.90 -0.03
CA ALA A 73 18.06 -13.94 0.11
C ALA A 73 18.37 -14.76 1.38
N GLY A 74 17.64 -14.50 2.46
CA GLY A 74 17.56 -15.41 3.58
C GLY A 74 16.87 -16.69 3.10
N PRO A 75 17.08 -17.84 3.77
CA PRO A 75 16.41 -19.06 3.40
C PRO A 75 14.90 -18.82 3.34
N ARG A 76 14.26 -19.27 2.25
CA ARG A 76 12.80 -19.27 2.17
C ARG A 76 12.30 -20.13 3.32
N ALA A 77 11.43 -19.59 4.16
CA ALA A 77 10.78 -20.39 5.20
C ALA A 77 10.04 -21.54 4.51
N GLY A 78 10.56 -22.77 4.63
CA GLY A 78 9.93 -23.98 4.10
C GLY A 78 10.72 -24.83 3.09
N GLU A 79 12.03 -24.63 2.88
CA GLU A 79 12.87 -25.70 2.31
C GLU A 79 13.35 -26.65 3.41
N PRO A 80 13.34 -27.99 3.18
CA PRO A 80 13.69 -28.99 4.19
C PRO A 80 15.15 -28.93 4.66
#